data_AF-A0A923ZKE2-F1
#
_entry.id   AF-A0A923ZKE2-F1
#
_cell.length_a   1.000
_cell.length_b   1.000
_cell.length_c   1.000
_cell.angle_alpha   90.00
_cell.angle_beta   90.00
_cell.angle_gamma   90.00
#
_symmetry.space_group_name_H-M   'P 1'
#
loop_
_entity.id
_entity.type
_entity.pdbx_description
1 polymer ?
#
loop_
_entity_poly.entity_id
_entity_poly.type
_entity_poly.pdbx_seq_one_letter_code
_entity_poly.pdbx_strand_id
1 'polypeptide(L)'
;MIATAAQIVTATRAGILGAAVITDEAMAEFDLAALREALGAQPPWSDPPFLVLTRREFGGWTRARLADLLGNVTILERPLQSDVLISSVRSALRARTRQPRAQAHILAREAAEAQVRELAASHESRVHERT
;
A
#
# COMPACT_ATOMS: atom_id res chain seq x y z
N MET A 1 -2.41 -17.56 5.66
CA MET A 1 -3.85 -17.42 5.35
C MET A 1 -3.99 -17.46 3.84
N ILE A 2 -4.93 -18.25 3.31
CA ILE A 2 -5.30 -18.21 1.89
C ILE A 2 -6.46 -17.22 1.78
N ALA A 3 -6.41 -16.33 0.80
CA ALA A 3 -7.43 -15.31 0.57
C ALA A 3 -7.83 -15.28 -0.91
N THR A 4 -9.09 -14.95 -1.18
CA THR A 4 -9.59 -14.75 -2.54
C THR A 4 -9.14 -13.40 -3.10
N ALA A 5 -9.20 -13.23 -4.42
CA ALA A 5 -8.92 -11.95 -5.07
C ALA A 5 -9.77 -10.81 -4.50
N ALA A 6 -11.07 -11.05 -4.26
CA ALA A 6 -11.97 -10.09 -3.63
C ALA A 6 -11.53 -9.71 -2.21
N GLN A 7 -11.12 -10.70 -1.38
CA GLN A 7 -10.62 -10.43 -0.03
C GLN A 7 -9.34 -9.59 -0.06
N ILE A 8 -8.45 -9.82 -1.03
CA ILE A 8 -7.23 -9.00 -1.21
C ILE A 8 -7.62 -7.56 -1.58
N VAL A 9 -8.55 -7.35 -2.51
CA VAL A 9 -9.03 -6.00 -2.87
C VAL A 9 -9.65 -5.29 -1.67
N THR A 10 -10.49 -5.97 -0.89
CA THR A 10 -11.09 -5.40 0.32
C THR A 10 -10.03 -5.05 1.36
N ALA A 11 -9.04 -5.92 1.61
CA ALA A 11 -7.96 -5.67 2.54
C ALA A 11 -7.05 -4.51 2.09
N THR A 12 -6.79 -4.40 0.78
CA THR A 12 -6.09 -3.25 0.18
C THR A 12 -6.87 -1.97 0.47
N ARG A 13 -8.16 -1.92 0.11
CA ARG A 13 -9.02 -0.74 0.30
C ARG A 13 -9.06 -0.29 1.77
N ALA A 14 -9.13 -1.24 2.70
CA ALA A 14 -9.11 -0.97 4.13
C ALA A 14 -7.72 -0.59 4.69
N GLY A 15 -6.65 -0.66 3.89
CA GLY A 15 -5.28 -0.33 4.32
C GLY A 15 -4.63 -1.37 5.26
N ILE A 16 -5.29 -2.52 5.47
CA ILE A 16 -4.85 -3.56 6.41
C ILE A 16 -4.00 -4.65 5.75
N LEU A 17 -3.83 -4.62 4.43
CA LEU A 17 -3.02 -5.59 3.71
C LEU A 17 -1.53 -5.45 4.10
N GLY A 18 -0.96 -6.51 4.68
CA GLY A 18 0.46 -6.54 5.05
C GLY A 18 1.39 -6.85 3.88
N ALA A 19 1.05 -7.89 3.12
CA ALA A 19 1.66 -8.28 1.86
C ALA A 19 0.74 -9.29 1.16
N ALA A 20 0.77 -9.36 -0.17
CA ALA A 20 0.08 -10.41 -0.92
C ALA A 20 1.08 -11.24 -1.72
N VAL A 21 0.95 -12.56 -1.68
CA VAL A 21 1.68 -13.48 -2.57
C VAL A 21 0.66 -14.09 -3.51
N ILE A 22 0.86 -13.88 -4.81
CA ILE A 22 -0.12 -14.19 -5.85
C ILE A 22 0.60 -14.95 -6.96
N THR A 23 -0.03 -15.96 -7.56
CA THR A 23 0.52 -16.57 -8.78
C THR A 23 0.05 -15.80 -10.01
N ASP A 24 0.80 -15.87 -11.10
CA ASP A 24 0.41 -15.25 -12.36
C ASP A 24 -0.95 -15.73 -12.88
N GLU A 25 -1.35 -16.98 -12.58
CA GLU A 25 -2.69 -17.47 -12.93
C GLU A 25 -3.79 -16.87 -12.06
N ALA A 26 -3.56 -16.73 -10.75
CA ALA A 26 -4.52 -16.13 -9.82
C ALA A 26 -4.78 -14.65 -10.12
N MET A 27 -3.89 -13.96 -10.85
CA MET A 27 -4.13 -12.60 -11.35
C MET A 27 -5.36 -12.52 -12.25
N ALA A 28 -5.75 -13.60 -12.94
CA ALA A 28 -6.95 -13.63 -13.78
C ALA A 28 -8.25 -13.58 -12.99
N GLU A 29 -8.23 -13.90 -11.69
CA GLU A 29 -9.40 -13.87 -10.81
C GLU A 29 -9.69 -12.47 -10.25
N PHE A 30 -8.78 -11.51 -10.44
CA PHE A 30 -8.96 -10.15 -9.95
C PHE A 30 -9.85 -9.32 -10.86
N ASP A 31 -10.79 -8.61 -10.25
CA ASP A 31 -11.32 -7.39 -10.85
C ASP A 31 -10.23 -6.32 -10.83
N LEU A 32 -9.59 -6.12 -11.99
CA LEU A 32 -8.47 -5.21 -12.16
C LEU A 32 -8.87 -3.75 -11.98
N ALA A 33 -10.12 -3.39 -12.28
CA ALA A 33 -10.62 -2.05 -12.09
C ALA A 33 -10.80 -1.77 -10.60
N ALA A 34 -11.44 -2.69 -9.86
CA ALA A 34 -11.59 -2.58 -8.42
C ALA A 34 -10.25 -2.60 -7.68
N LEU A 35 -9.28 -3.39 -8.14
CA LEU A 35 -7.93 -3.40 -7.57
C LEU A 35 -7.20 -2.08 -7.81
N ARG A 36 -7.23 -1.56 -9.04
CA ARG A 36 -6.60 -0.27 -9.38
C ARG A 36 -7.22 0.89 -8.60
N GLU A 37 -8.54 0.89 -8.46
CA GLU A 37 -9.26 1.86 -7.63
C GLU A 37 -8.88 1.74 -6.16
N ALA A 38 -8.82 0.52 -5.60
CA ALA A 38 -8.43 0.30 -4.22
C ALA A 38 -6.99 0.74 -3.92
N LEU A 39 -6.06 0.52 -4.86
CA LEU A 39 -4.68 0.98 -4.77
C LEU A 39 -4.57 2.50 -4.94
N GLY A 40 -5.29 3.09 -5.91
CA GLY A 40 -5.29 4.53 -6.13
C GLY A 40 -5.95 5.33 -5.01
N ALA A 41 -6.87 4.72 -4.26
CA ALA A 41 -7.48 5.31 -3.07
C ALA A 41 -6.58 5.20 -1.82
N GLN A 42 -5.45 4.49 -1.89
CA GLN A 42 -4.53 4.44 -0.76
C GLN A 42 -3.92 5.81 -0.50
N PRO A 43 -3.77 6.18 0.79
CA PRO A 43 -3.02 7.37 1.12
C PRO A 43 -1.54 7.21 0.69
N PRO A 44 -0.80 8.30 0.42
CA PRO A 44 0.57 8.25 -0.12
C PRO A 44 1.58 7.45 0.72
N TRP A 45 1.26 7.17 1.98
CA TRP A 45 2.09 6.38 2.90
C TRP A 45 1.75 4.89 2.92
N SER A 46 0.63 4.45 2.33
CA SER A 46 0.21 3.05 2.28
C SER A 46 0.45 2.49 0.88
N ASP A 47 1.48 1.66 0.78
CA ASP A 47 1.85 1.01 -0.48
C ASP A 47 2.10 -0.49 -0.22
N PRO A 48 1.05 -1.32 -0.26
CA PRO A 48 1.14 -2.72 0.17
C PRO A 48 1.95 -3.54 -0.84
N PRO A 49 2.93 -4.33 -0.39
CA PRO A 49 3.79 -5.09 -1.28
C PRO A 49 3.07 -6.31 -1.86
N PHE A 50 3.19 -6.48 -3.18
CA PHE A 50 2.74 -7.65 -3.92
C PHE A 50 3.94 -8.49 -4.37
N LEU A 51 3.88 -9.80 -4.15
CA LEU A 51 4.84 -10.76 -4.68
C LEU A 51 4.12 -11.63 -5.71
N VAL A 52 4.52 -11.53 -6.98
CA VAL A 52 3.91 -12.30 -8.06
C VAL A 52 4.82 -13.46 -8.45
N LEU A 53 4.32 -14.69 -8.32
CA LEU A 53 5.01 -15.92 -8.68
C LEU A 53 4.70 -16.27 -10.14
N THR A 54 5.68 -16.25 -11.02
CA THR A 54 5.50 -16.37 -12.47
C THR A 54 6.16 -17.63 -13.00
N ARG A 55 5.68 -18.20 -14.11
CA ARG A 55 6.43 -19.23 -14.84
C ARG A 55 7.31 -18.58 -15.92
N ARG A 56 8.27 -19.32 -16.47
CA ARG A 56 9.12 -18.88 -17.61
C ARG A 56 8.31 -18.34 -18.78
N GLU A 57 7.17 -18.98 -19.02
CA GLU A 57 6.17 -18.59 -20.01
C GLU A 57 5.14 -17.73 -19.30
N PHE A 58 5.41 -16.43 -19.25
CA PHE A 58 4.56 -15.44 -18.57
C PHE A 58 3.19 -15.38 -19.27
N GLY A 59 2.24 -16.19 -18.82
CA GLY A 59 1.04 -16.62 -19.56
C GLY A 59 -0.07 -15.59 -19.76
N GLY A 60 0.24 -14.28 -19.78
CA GLY A 60 -0.76 -13.23 -20.08
C GLY A 60 -0.47 -11.86 -19.48
N TRP A 61 0.43 -11.79 -18.50
CA TRP A 61 0.91 -10.54 -17.92
C TRP A 61 2.32 -10.21 -18.42
N THR A 62 2.75 -8.96 -18.35
CA THR A 62 4.15 -8.61 -18.54
C THR A 62 4.66 -8.01 -17.25
N ARG A 63 5.99 -8.05 -17.03
CA ARG A 63 6.61 -7.39 -15.86
C ARG A 63 6.21 -5.91 -15.77
N ALA A 64 6.19 -5.22 -16.92
CA ALA A 64 5.75 -3.84 -17.02
C ALA A 64 4.27 -3.65 -16.64
N ARG A 65 3.38 -4.53 -17.11
CA ARG A 65 1.94 -4.44 -16.80
C ARG A 65 1.65 -4.70 -15.32
N LEU A 66 2.37 -5.62 -14.68
CA LEU A 66 2.26 -5.85 -13.24
C LEU A 66 2.79 -4.66 -12.43
N ALA A 67 3.91 -4.07 -12.85
CA ALA A 67 4.46 -2.89 -12.21
C ALA A 67 3.50 -1.69 -12.32
N ASP A 68 2.92 -1.45 -13.49
CA ASP A 68 1.92 -0.40 -13.69
C ASP A 68 0.67 -0.59 -12.83
N LEU A 69 0.18 -1.82 -12.71
CA LEU A 69 -1.03 -2.11 -11.96
C LEU A 69 -0.83 -2.04 -10.45
N LEU A 70 0.24 -2.67 -9.95
CA LEU A 70 0.42 -2.94 -8.52
C LEU A 70 1.33 -1.92 -7.81
N GLY A 71 2.15 -1.17 -8.56
CA GLY A 71 3.14 -0.24 -8.02
C GLY A 71 4.29 -0.97 -7.31
N ASN A 72 4.05 -1.40 -6.07
CA ASN A 72 5.01 -2.14 -5.25
C ASN A 72 4.94 -3.63 -5.49
N VAL A 73 5.55 -4.07 -6.60
CA VAL A 73 5.58 -5.48 -7.00
C VAL A 73 7.00 -6.05 -7.01
N THR A 74 7.15 -7.24 -6.44
CA THR A 74 8.31 -8.12 -6.61
C THR A 74 7.91 -9.34 -7.42
N ILE A 75 8.62 -9.61 -8.51
CA ILE A 75 8.33 -10.73 -9.40
C ILE A 75 9.33 -11.86 -9.13
N LEU A 76 8.82 -13.06 -8.83
CA LEU A 76 9.62 -14.24 -8.53
C LEU A 76 9.31 -15.34 -9.55
N GLU A 77 10.32 -15.77 -10.29
CA GLU A 77 10.17 -16.81 -11.31
C GLU A 77 10.23 -18.20 -10.68
N ARG A 78 9.31 -19.08 -11.09
CA ARG A 78 9.25 -20.49 -10.71
C ARG A 78 10.04 -21.33 -11.73
N PRO A 79 10.84 -22.33 -11.32
CA PRO A 79 11.01 -22.80 -9.93
C PRO A 79 11.96 -21.90 -9.12
N LEU A 80 11.59 -21.62 -7.87
CA LEU A 80 12.41 -20.94 -6.87
C LEU A 80 12.59 -21.83 -5.64
N GLN A 81 13.69 -21.63 -4.93
CA GLN A 81 13.92 -22.30 -3.65
C GLN A 81 12.99 -21.70 -2.58
N SER A 82 12.54 -22.53 -1.63
CA SER A 82 11.58 -22.12 -0.60
C SER A 82 12.10 -21.03 0.34
N ASP A 83 13.40 -21.01 0.60
CA ASP A 83 14.11 -20.00 1.36
C ASP A 83 14.10 -18.63 0.65
N VAL A 84 14.20 -18.60 -0.68
CA VAL A 84 14.02 -17.38 -1.47
C VAL A 84 12.63 -16.81 -1.26
N LEU A 85 11.57 -17.62 -1.39
CA LEU A 85 10.19 -17.17 -1.15
C LEU A 85 10.03 -16.61 0.27
N ILE A 86 10.48 -17.36 1.28
CA ILE A 86 10.36 -16.97 2.69
C ILE A 86 11.11 -15.66 2.95
N SER A 87 12.33 -15.52 2.42
CA SER A 87 13.14 -14.32 2.60
C SER A 87 12.53 -13.10 1.92
N SER A 88 11.98 -13.26 0.71
CA SER A 88 11.27 -12.19 -0.01
C SER A 88 10.03 -11.74 0.74
N VAL A 89 9.19 -12.67 1.22
CA VAL A 89 8.00 -12.34 2.01
C VAL A 89 8.37 -11.61 3.30
N ARG A 90 9.39 -12.09 4.03
CA ARG A 90 9.88 -11.41 5.24
C ARG A 90 10.40 -10.01 4.94
N SER A 91 11.08 -9.82 3.82
CA SER A 91 11.58 -8.51 3.40
C SER A 91 10.45 -7.54 3.04
N ALA A 92 9.43 -8.02 2.32
CA ALA A 92 8.23 -7.25 1.99
C ALA A 92 7.48 -6.81 3.26
N LEU A 93 7.22 -7.72 4.19
CA LEU A 93 6.57 -7.41 5.47
C LEU A 93 7.40 -6.41 6.29
N ARG A 94 8.72 -6.58 6.36
CA ARG A 94 9.60 -5.61 7.03
C ARG A 94 9.52 -4.23 6.40
N ALA A 95 9.46 -4.13 5.07
CA ALA A 95 9.28 -2.86 4.38
C ALA A 95 7.94 -2.20 4.76
N ARG A 96 6.84 -2.96 4.77
CA ARG A 96 5.52 -2.50 5.20
C ARG A 96 5.52 -1.99 6.66
N THR A 97 6.15 -2.73 7.58
CA THR A 97 6.22 -2.33 9.01
C THR A 97 7.03 -1.06 9.27
N ARG A 98 7.84 -0.60 8.31
CA ARG A 98 8.63 0.64 8.45
C ARG A 98 7.90 1.90 7.99
N GLN A 99 6.75 1.73 7.31
CA GLN A 99 5.90 2.85 6.87
C GLN A 99 5.17 3.66 7.97
N PRO A 100 5.11 3.27 9.27
CA PRO A 100 4.48 4.12 10.30
C PRO A 100 5.14 5.49 10.46
N ARG A 101 6.42 5.64 10.11
CA ARG A 101 7.13 6.93 10.27
C ARG A 101 6.61 8.02 9.34
N ALA A 102 6.28 7.67 8.09
CA ALA A 102 5.75 8.62 7.13
C ALA A 102 4.35 9.08 7.53
N GLN A 103 3.49 8.14 7.92
CA GLN A 103 2.16 8.43 8.44
C GLN A 103 2.22 9.28 9.71
N ALA A 104 3.08 8.94 10.67
CA ALA A 104 3.25 9.71 11.90
C ALA A 104 3.75 11.14 11.62
N HIS A 105 4.62 11.32 10.63
CA HIS A 105 5.13 12.64 10.27
C HIS A 105 4.05 13.53 9.62
N ILE A 106 3.20 12.94 8.75
CA ILE A 106 2.06 13.65 8.17
C ILE A 106 1.08 14.08 9.27
N LEU A 107 0.69 13.16 10.15
CA LEU A 107 -0.23 13.46 11.25
C LEU A 107 0.33 14.51 12.21
N ALA A 108 1.62 14.45 12.53
CA ALA A 108 2.28 15.44 13.38
C ALA A 108 2.29 16.84 12.73
N ARG A 109 2.48 16.91 11.40
CA ARG A 109 2.40 18.16 10.65
C ARG A 109 1.00 18.75 10.66
N GLU A 110 -0.03 17.93 10.38
CA GLU A 110 -1.43 18.37 10.40
C GLU A 110 -1.84 18.91 11.77
N ALA A 111 -1.41 18.25 12.86
CA ALA A 111 -1.65 18.69 14.22
C ALA A 111 -0.98 20.04 14.52
N ALA A 112 0.28 20.24 14.10
CA ALA A 112 0.98 21.51 14.26
C ALA A 112 0.31 22.66 13.48
N GLU A 113 -0.12 22.40 12.23
CA GLU A 113 -0.84 23.38 11.41
C GLU A 113 -2.22 23.75 12.00
N ALA A 114 -2.91 22.80 12.64
CA ALA A 114 -4.15 23.07 13.37
C ALA A 114 -3.90 23.98 14.59
N GLN A 115 -2.86 23.68 15.38
CA GLN A 115 -2.53 24.45 16.58
C GLN A 115 -2.16 25.91 16.26
N VAL A 116 -1.42 26.15 15.17
CA VAL A 116 -1.08 27.51 14.72
C VAL A 116 -2.35 28.28 14.32
N ARG A 117 -3.28 27.65 13.60
CA ARG A 117 -4.55 28.29 13.21
C ARG A 117 -5.40 28.66 14.42
N GLU A 118 -5.48 27.78 15.41
CA GLU A 118 -6.23 28.01 16.65
C GLU A 118 -5.64 29.19 17.45
N LEU A 119 -4.31 29.22 17.60
CA LEU A 119 -3.62 30.35 18.25
C LEU A 119 -3.90 31.67 17.52
N ALA A 120 -3.78 31.69 16.19
CA ALA A 120 -4.06 32.89 15.39
C ALA A 120 -5.49 33.41 15.59
N ALA A 121 -6.49 32.52 15.56
CA ALA A 121 -7.88 32.87 15.83
C ALA A 121 -8.10 33.43 17.26
N SER A 122 -7.44 32.84 18.27
CA SER A 122 -7.54 33.33 19.65
C SER A 122 -6.93 34.73 19.84
N HIS A 123 -5.87 35.03 19.08
CA HIS A 123 -5.24 36.34 19.10
C HIS A 123 -6.15 37.41 18.48
N GLU A 124 -6.81 37.10 17.36
CA GLU A 124 -7.75 38.03 16.72
C GLU A 124 -8.95 38.37 17.62
N SER A 125 -9.51 37.40 18.34
CA SER A 125 -10.62 37.65 19.28
C SER A 125 -10.24 38.57 20.45
N ARG A 126 -9.02 38.44 20.99
CA ARG A 126 -8.55 39.29 22.12
C ARG A 126 -8.22 40.73 21.71
N VAL A 127 -7.92 40.96 20.44
CA VAL A 127 -7.68 42.30 19.89
C VAL A 127 -9.01 43.04 19.69
N HIS A 128 -10.06 42.35 19.23
CA HIS A 128 -11.39 42.94 19.08
C HIS A 128 -12.07 43.30 20.41
N GLU A 129 -11.79 42.61 21.52
CA GLU A 129 -12.37 42.92 22.84
C GLU A 129 -11.78 44.16 23.54
N ARG A 130 -10.69 44.74 23.02
CA ARG A 130 -9.97 45.86 23.66
C ARG A 130 -10.09 47.19 22.89
N THR A 131 -10.87 47.23 21.82
CA THR A 131 -11.11 48.42 21.01
C THR A 131 -12.56 48.84 21.15
#